data_AF-A0A0Q6LGM0-F1
#
_entry.id   AF-A0A0Q6LGM0-F1
#
_cell.length_a   1.000
_cell.length_b   1.000
_cell.length_c   1.000
_cell.angle_alpha   90.00
_cell.angle_beta   90.00
_cell.angle_gamma   90.00
#
_symmetry.space_group_name_H-M   'P 1'
#
loop_
_entity.id
_entity.type
_entity.pdbx_description
1 polymer ?
#
loop_
_entity_poly.entity_id
_entity_poly.type
_entity_poly.pdbx_seq_one_letter_code
_entity_poly.pdbx_strand_id
1 'polypeptide(L)'
;MAKVEKFPVNHEQRELNRRGKMSLNCIVSDRWLRVSAPHHSVIDLGTPIEIDVMRANSNSTGGDRKICNLVITVEQLRALLAEIEKKQGQQ
;
A
#
# COMPACT_ATOMS: atom_id res chain seq x y z
N MET A 1 -7.15 10.43 -30.71
CA MET A 1 -7.87 10.51 -29.42
C MET A 1 -6.93 11.21 -28.43
N ALA A 2 -7.29 12.40 -27.95
CA ALA A 2 -6.44 13.14 -27.02
C ALA A 2 -6.29 12.35 -25.71
N LYS A 3 -5.06 12.14 -25.27
CA LYS A 3 -4.74 11.50 -23.98
C LYS A 3 -5.23 12.43 -22.88
N VAL A 4 -6.38 12.12 -22.28
CA VAL A 4 -6.93 12.89 -21.16
C VAL A 4 -5.95 12.77 -20.00
N GLU A 5 -5.11 13.79 -19.79
CA GLU A 5 -4.39 13.96 -18.54
C GLU A 5 -5.41 14.29 -17.46
N LYS A 6 -5.78 13.28 -16.68
CA LYS A 6 -6.61 13.48 -15.49
C LYS A 6 -5.80 14.29 -14.49
N PHE A 7 -6.06 15.59 -14.41
CA PHE A 7 -5.65 16.39 -13.26
C PHE A 7 -6.16 15.70 -11.97
N PRO A 8 -5.31 15.50 -10.96
CA PRO A 8 -5.72 14.82 -9.74
C PRO A 8 -6.83 15.61 -9.05
N VAL A 9 -7.95 14.95 -8.78
CA VAL A 9 -9.17 15.57 -8.23
C VAL A 9 -8.98 16.01 -6.77
N ASN A 10 -8.11 15.34 -6.02
CA ASN A 10 -7.79 15.68 -4.64
C ASN A 10 -6.33 15.35 -4.26
N HIS A 11 -5.90 15.81 -3.08
CA HIS A 11 -4.55 15.61 -2.54
C HIS A 11 -4.18 14.13 -2.41
N GLU A 12 -5.11 13.28 -1.99
CA GLU A 12 -4.88 11.84 -1.83
C GLU A 12 -4.55 11.15 -3.16
N GLN A 13 -5.30 11.47 -4.21
CA GLN A 13 -5.05 10.97 -5.56
C GLN A 13 -3.70 11.45 -6.10
N ARG A 14 -3.29 12.68 -5.75
CA ARG A 14 -1.97 13.20 -6.08
C ARG A 14 -0.87 12.39 -5.39
N GLU A 15 -1.01 12.10 -4.10
CA GLU A 15 -0.04 11.30 -3.36
C GLU A 15 0.01 9.85 -3.85
N LEU A 16 -1.11 9.23 -4.18
CA LEU A 16 -1.15 7.90 -4.81
C LEU A 16 -0.44 7.90 -6.17
N ASN A 17 -0.70 8.90 -7.01
CA ASN A 17 -0.03 9.05 -8.31
C ASN A 17 1.49 9.22 -8.15
N ARG A 18 1.94 9.97 -7.12
CA ARG A 18 3.36 10.14 -6.79
C ARG A 18 4.02 8.84 -6.33
N ARG A 19 3.31 8.04 -5.52
CA ARG A 19 3.85 6.83 -4.86
C ARG A 19 3.73 5.57 -5.73
N GLY A 20 2.83 5.55 -6.70
CA GLY A 20 2.63 4.45 -7.65
C GLY A 20 1.59 3.41 -7.19
N LYS A 21 1.31 2.43 -8.07
CA LYS A 21 0.19 1.47 -7.91
C LYS A 21 0.33 0.51 -6.72
N MET A 22 1.54 0.26 -6.25
CA MET A 22 1.84 -0.64 -5.13
C MET A 22 1.95 0.14 -3.81
N SER A 23 1.09 1.15 -3.64
CA SER A 23 1.05 1.98 -2.44
C SER A 23 -0.36 2.15 -1.90
N LEU A 24 -0.48 2.22 -0.58
CA LEU A 24 -1.76 2.42 0.11
C LEU A 24 -1.61 3.56 1.12
N ASN A 25 -2.53 4.52 1.08
CA ASN A 25 -2.54 5.61 2.05
C ASN A 25 -3.34 5.21 3.30
N CYS A 26 -2.88 5.67 4.47
CA CYS A 26 -3.72 5.63 5.65
C CYS A 26 -4.77 6.73 5.55
N ILE A 27 -6.05 6.36 5.64
CA ILE A 27 -7.17 7.31 5.53
C ILE A 27 -7.29 8.27 6.72
N VAL A 28 -6.58 8.01 7.84
CA VAL A 28 -6.65 8.81 9.08
C VAL A 28 -5.30 9.42 9.52
N SER A 29 -4.20 9.17 8.81
CA SER A 29 -2.88 9.70 9.19
C SER A 29 -1.95 9.91 8.00
N ASP A 30 -0.80 10.52 8.24
CA ASP A 30 0.27 10.75 7.26
C ASP A 30 1.04 9.48 6.87
N ARG A 31 0.62 8.30 7.36
CA ARG A 31 1.26 7.01 7.09
C ARG A 31 0.80 6.42 5.78
N TRP A 32 1.66 5.61 5.17
CA TRP A 32 1.33 4.87 3.96
C TRP A 32 2.14 3.59 3.87
N LEU A 33 1.67 2.63 3.09
CA LEU A 33 2.34 1.37 2.85
C LEU A 33 2.97 1.40 1.46
N ARG A 34 4.21 0.93 1.37
CA ARG A 34 4.87 0.60 0.09
C ARG A 34 5.02 -0.91 0.02
N VAL A 35 4.39 -1.52 -0.95
CA VAL A 35 4.49 -2.96 -1.19
C VAL A 35 5.61 -3.19 -2.19
N SER A 36 6.65 -3.92 -1.77
CA SER A 36 7.71 -4.37 -2.66
C SER A 36 7.14 -5.37 -3.67
N ALA A 37 7.77 -5.48 -4.84
CA ALA A 37 7.41 -6.55 -5.77
C ALA A 37 7.53 -7.91 -5.05
N PRO A 38 6.57 -8.84 -5.24
CA PRO A 38 6.65 -10.17 -4.65
C PRO A 38 7.96 -10.84 -5.06
N HIS A 39 8.64 -11.46 -4.11
CA HIS A 39 9.81 -12.27 -4.45
C HIS A 39 9.33 -13.50 -5.23
N HIS A 40 9.98 -13.79 -6.35
CA HIS A 40 9.64 -14.94 -7.20
C HIS A 40 9.94 -16.29 -6.54
N SER A 41 10.66 -16.30 -5.42
CA SER A 41 10.92 -17.50 -4.63
C SER A 41 9.70 -17.83 -3.77
N VAL A 42 8.92 -18.80 -4.22
CA VAL A 42 7.93 -19.47 -3.36
C VAL A 42 8.72 -20.23 -2.30
N ILE A 43 8.50 -19.88 -1.03
CA ILE A 43 8.95 -20.69 0.10
C ILE A 43 7.84 -21.67 0.46
N ASP A 44 8.15 -22.73 1.21
CA ASP A 44 7.15 -23.75 1.61
C ASP A 44 5.90 -23.16 2.32
N LEU A 45 6.00 -21.91 2.81
CA LEU A 45 4.95 -21.17 3.50
C LEU A 45 4.15 -20.20 2.61
N GLY A 46 4.45 -20.11 1.31
CA GLY A 46 3.76 -19.25 0.35
C GLY A 46 4.66 -18.24 -0.37
N THR A 47 4.04 -17.24 -1.00
CA THR A 47 4.76 -16.17 -1.73
C THR A 47 5.02 -14.98 -0.81
N PRO A 48 6.27 -14.71 -0.39
CA PRO A 48 6.55 -13.61 0.51
C PRO A 48 6.44 -12.25 -0.19
N ILE A 49 5.81 -11.30 0.49
CA ILE A 49 5.72 -9.90 0.14
C ILE A 49 6.26 -9.05 1.28
N GLU A 50 7.05 -8.05 0.92
CA GLU A 50 7.53 -7.06 1.86
C GLU A 50 6.65 -5.82 1.80
N ILE A 51 6.27 -5.33 2.97
CA ILE A 51 5.44 -4.14 3.14
C ILE A 51 6.23 -3.19 4.03
N ASP A 52 6.64 -2.07 3.47
CA ASP A 52 7.22 -0.98 4.25
C ASP A 52 6.12 -0.07 4.76
N VAL A 53 6.12 0.17 6.07
CA VAL A 53 5.30 1.21 6.69
C VAL A 53 6.08 2.50 6.63
N MET A 54 5.57 3.47 5.88
CA MET A 54 6.20 4.75 5.60
C MET A 54 5.43 5.88 6.31
N ARG A 55 6.14 6.97 6.60
CA ARG A 55 5.56 8.22 7.05
C ARG A 55 5.85 9.31 6.02
N ALA A 56 4.81 10.00 5.58
CA ALA A 56 4.96 11.18 4.74
C ALA A 56 5.67 12.27 5.55
N ASN A 57 6.67 12.91 4.97
CA ASN A 57 7.26 14.09 5.58
C ASN A 57 6.43 15.32 5.19
N SER A 58 5.82 15.98 6.18
CA SER A 58 5.02 17.20 5.95
C SER A 58 5.88 18.42 5.59
N ASN A 59 7.19 18.35 5.87
CA ASN A 59 8.11 19.46 5.62
C ASN A 59 8.87 19.16 4.32
N SER A 60 8.65 20.03 3.34
CA SER A 60 9.01 19.96 1.91
C SER A 60 10.49 19.77 1.56
N THR A 61 11.35 19.47 2.52
CA THR A 61 12.81 19.31 2.35
C THR A 61 13.31 17.90 2.62
N GLY A 62 12.49 16.98 3.15
CA GLY A 62 12.88 15.59 3.39
C GLY A 62 11.99 14.59 2.66
N GLY A 63 12.60 13.49 2.20
CA GLY A 63 11.86 12.36 1.63
C GLY A 63 11.02 11.61 2.67
N ASP A 64 10.12 10.75 2.18
CA ASP A 64 9.32 9.86 3.02
C ASP A 64 10.21 8.93 3.86
N ARG A 65 9.86 8.72 5.13
CA ARG A 65 10.66 7.89 6.06
C ARG A 65 10.03 6.53 6.29
N LYS A 66 10.83 5.47 6.23
CA LYS A 66 10.44 4.12 6.67
C LYS A 66 10.38 4.04 8.19
N ILE A 67 9.25 3.61 8.73
CA ILE A 67 9.02 3.32 10.15
C ILE A 67 9.47 1.90 10.44
N CYS A 68 8.93 0.93 9.70
CA CYS A 68 9.27 -0.49 9.84
C CYS A 68 9.04 -1.24 8.52
N ASN A 69 9.48 -2.48 8.50
CA ASN A 69 9.21 -3.45 7.44
C ASN A 69 8.40 -4.60 8.03
N LEU A 70 7.45 -5.10 7.25
CA LEU A 70 6.68 -6.29 7.56
C LEU A 70 6.83 -7.26 6.38
N VAL A 71 7.14 -8.52 6.69
CA VAL A 71 7.16 -9.60 5.70
C VAL A 71 6.00 -10.52 6.00
N ILE A 72 5.09 -10.67 5.05
CA ILE A 72 3.95 -11.60 5.11
C ILE A 72 3.85 -12.37 3.81
N THR A 73 2.99 -13.38 3.74
CA THR A 73 2.72 -14.06 2.47
C THR A 73 1.43 -13.55 1.82
N VAL A 74 1.34 -13.69 0.49
CA VAL A 74 0.11 -13.37 -0.27
C VAL A 74 -1.07 -14.19 0.25
N GLU A 75 -0.83 -15.44 0.63
CA GLU A 75 -1.81 -16.38 1.15
C GLU A 75 -2.35 -15.90 2.51
N GLN A 76 -1.48 -15.46 3.42
CA GLN A 76 -1.89 -14.87 4.70
C GLN A 76 -2.73 -13.61 4.49
N LEU A 77 -2.33 -12.74 3.57
CA LEU A 77 -3.06 -11.50 3.29
C LEU A 77 -4.45 -11.79 2.71
N ARG A 78 -4.57 -12.75 1.78
CA ARG A 78 -5.86 -13.18 1.21
C ARG A 78 -6.78 -13.78 2.27
N ALA A 79 -6.25 -14.63 3.15
CA ALA A 79 -7.03 -15.23 4.24
C ALA A 79 -7.55 -14.15 5.21
N LEU A 80 -6.71 -13.18 5.57
CA LEU A 80 -7.11 -12.06 6.42
C LEU A 80 -8.20 -11.20 5.76
N LEU A 81 -8.07 -10.91 4.47
CA LEU A 81 -9.06 -10.13 3.72
C LEU A 81 -10.43 -10.84 3.69
N ALA A 82 -10.45 -12.15 3.42
CA ALA A 82 -11.68 -12.93 3.42
C ALA A 82 -12.41 -12.89 4.77
N GLU A 83 -11.68 -12.93 5.89
CA GLU A 83 -12.26 -12.79 7.23
C GLU A 83 -12.81 -11.37 7.49
N ILE A 84 -12.17 -10.32 6.97
CA ILE A 84 -12.69 -8.95 7.06
C ILE A 84 -13.99 -8.81 6.27
N GLU A 85 -14.02 -9.30 5.02
CA GLU A 85 -15.20 -9.24 4.15
C GLU A 85 -16.39 -10.01 4.75
N LYS A 86 -16.13 -11.20 5.32
CA LYS A 86 -17.14 -11.99 6.01
C LYS A 86 -17.77 -11.23 7.18
N LYS A 87 -16.98 -10.46 7.94
CA LYS A 87 -17.49 -9.63 9.04
C LYS A 87 -18.32 -8.44 8.55
N GLN A 88 -17.99 -7.88 7.38
CA GLN A 88 -18.77 -6.79 6.79
C GLN A 88 -20.13 -7.25 6.23
N GLY A 89 -20.21 -8.47 5.69
CA GLY A 89 -21.46 -9.05 5.19
C GLY A 89 -22.44 -9.57 6.26
N GLN A 90 -22.07 -9.50 7.55
CA GLN A 90 -22.90 -9.91 8.68
C GLN A 90 -23.52 -8.72 9.45
N GLN A 91 -23.33 -7.49 8.96
CA GLN A 91 -23.98 -6.26 9.45
C GLN A 91 -25.06 -5.81 8.47
#